data_AF-A0A2R6D0C9-F1
#
_entry.id   AF-A0A2R6D0C9-F1
#
_cell.length_a   1.000
_cell.length_b   1.000
_cell.length_c   1.000
_cell.angle_alpha   90.00
_cell.angle_beta   90.00
_cell.angle_gamma   90.00
#
_symmetry.space_group_name_H-M   'P 1'
#
loop_
_entity.id
_entity.type
_entity.pdbx_description
1 polymer ?
#
loop_
_entity_poly.entity_id
_entity_poly.type
_entity_poly.pdbx_seq_one_letter_code
_entity_poly.pdbx_strand_id
1 'polypeptide(L)'
;MASDPRHQLLADTSSLIAIANTDQWDVLAESLALTTTSVCKHELQNYVNSNMYAPEGSREQYLKRGSQRVLDHVDDDSSSWSCVTVVPRPHGLDAGEESLKQELSEHGDSYQVVSLLDGAARRSIRRLVDDHGYDIDIVGPQYLLYVLFDNELISKAEFCEASGEMIRTEGWTGYEVVKNAWASIPVDCSEFLDDEILPP
;
A
#
# COMPACT_ATOMS: atom_id res chain seq x y z
N MET A 1 21.41 17.75 7.13
CA MET A 1 20.42 17.30 6.15
C MET A 1 19.11 17.25 6.92
N ALA A 2 18.08 17.98 6.47
CA ALA A 2 16.76 17.81 7.07
C ALA A 2 16.30 16.38 6.74
N SER A 3 15.82 15.63 7.73
CA SER A 3 15.15 14.36 7.44
C SER A 3 13.91 14.64 6.63
N ASP A 4 13.61 13.81 5.63
CA ASP A 4 12.34 13.89 4.91
C ASP A 4 11.18 13.81 5.91
N PRO A 5 10.09 14.57 5.68
CA PRO A 5 8.96 14.60 6.61
C PRO A 5 8.34 13.19 6.74
N ARG A 6 7.85 12.85 7.93
CA ARG A 6 7.05 11.63 8.14
C ARG A 6 5.58 11.99 8.12
N HIS A 7 4.85 11.45 7.17
CA HIS A 7 3.40 11.52 7.11
C HIS A 7 2.83 10.38 7.94
N GLN A 8 1.58 10.52 8.39
CA GLN A 8 0.94 9.56 9.28
C GLN A 8 0.64 8.20 8.60
N LEU A 9 0.77 8.13 7.27
CA LEU A 9 0.54 6.93 6.47
C LEU A 9 1.86 6.39 5.94
N LEU A 10 2.24 5.19 6.37
CA LEU A 10 3.41 4.46 5.87
C LEU A 10 2.98 3.36 4.90
N ALA A 11 3.53 3.31 3.69
CA ALA A 11 3.13 2.34 2.67
C ALA A 11 4.29 1.49 2.16
N ASP A 12 4.05 0.19 2.08
CA ASP A 12 4.94 -0.81 1.47
C ASP A 12 4.83 -0.81 -0.08
N THR A 13 5.88 -1.32 -0.73
CA THR A 13 5.97 -1.54 -2.18
C THR A 13 4.72 -2.19 -2.77
N SER A 14 4.27 -3.30 -2.17
CA SER A 14 3.14 -4.07 -2.69
C SER A 14 1.82 -3.28 -2.61
N SER A 15 1.63 -2.52 -1.54
CA SER A 15 0.47 -1.65 -1.37
C SER A 15 0.47 -0.51 -2.37
N LEU A 16 1.63 0.10 -2.61
CA LEU A 16 1.80 1.19 -3.55
C LEU A 16 1.50 0.75 -4.98
N ILE A 17 2.04 -0.41 -5.40
CA ILE A 17 1.78 -0.98 -6.72
C ILE A 17 0.30 -1.31 -6.90
N ALA A 18 -0.34 -1.90 -5.89
CA ALA A 18 -1.76 -2.26 -5.96
C ALA A 18 -2.64 -1.04 -6.21
N ILE A 19 -2.42 0.01 -5.44
CA ILE A 19 -3.17 1.26 -5.57
C ILE A 19 -2.84 2.00 -6.87
N ALA A 20 -1.58 2.03 -7.28
CA ALA A 20 -1.17 2.70 -8.51
C ALA A 20 -1.74 2.04 -9.78
N ASN A 21 -2.17 0.79 -9.71
CA ASN A 21 -2.85 0.14 -10.83
C ASN A 21 -4.36 0.37 -10.88
N THR A 22 -4.93 1.11 -9.91
CA THR A 22 -6.35 1.50 -9.93
C THR A 22 -6.60 2.75 -10.79
N ASP A 23 -7.86 2.97 -11.16
CA ASP A 23 -8.30 4.20 -11.83
C ASP A 23 -8.32 5.41 -10.87
N GLN A 24 -8.36 5.18 -9.56
CA GLN A 24 -8.35 6.21 -8.52
C GLN A 24 -6.95 6.73 -8.20
N TRP A 25 -5.90 6.20 -8.85
CA TRP A 25 -4.51 6.60 -8.59
C TRP A 25 -4.28 8.11 -8.66
N ASP A 26 -4.81 8.79 -9.69
CA ASP A 26 -4.54 10.22 -9.88
C ASP A 26 -5.15 11.03 -8.72
N VAL A 27 -6.38 10.71 -8.32
CA VAL A 27 -7.04 11.32 -7.14
C VAL A 27 -6.24 11.03 -5.87
N LEU A 28 -5.75 9.80 -5.72
CA LEU A 28 -4.98 9.38 -4.55
C LEU A 28 -3.65 10.12 -4.43
N ALA A 29 -2.89 10.17 -5.51
CA ALA A 29 -1.57 10.81 -5.57
C ALA A 29 -1.67 12.31 -5.29
N GLU A 30 -2.74 12.97 -5.74
CA GLU A 30 -2.95 14.40 -5.50
C GLU A 30 -3.49 14.70 -4.09
N SER A 31 -4.25 13.79 -3.49
CA SER A 31 -5.03 14.08 -2.27
C SER A 31 -4.39 13.56 -0.99
N LEU A 32 -3.61 12.48 -1.06
CA LEU A 32 -3.00 11.86 0.12
C LEU A 32 -1.52 12.20 0.21
N ALA A 33 -1.08 12.56 1.42
CA ALA A 33 0.32 12.63 1.77
C ALA A 33 0.74 11.35 2.50
N LEU A 34 1.75 10.65 1.99
CA LEU A 34 2.21 9.39 2.56
C LEU A 34 3.73 9.28 2.56
N THR A 35 4.22 8.42 3.44
CA THR A 35 5.63 8.05 3.55
C THR A 35 5.83 6.64 3.02
N THR A 36 6.91 6.43 2.29
CA THR A 36 7.48 5.10 1.99
C THR A 36 8.95 5.08 2.37
N THR A 37 9.62 3.93 2.26
CA THR A 37 11.05 3.81 2.59
C THR A 37 11.92 3.84 1.33
N SER A 38 13.19 4.20 1.51
CA SER A 38 14.20 4.12 0.45
C SER A 38 14.41 2.69 -0.08
N VAL A 39 14.05 1.68 0.72
CA VAL A 39 14.10 0.27 0.33
C VAL A 39 12.94 -0.07 -0.58
N CYS A 40 11.71 0.31 -0.22
CA CYS A 40 10.53 0.15 -1.07
C CYS A 40 10.70 0.90 -2.39
N LYS A 41 11.20 2.15 -2.36
CA LYS A 41 11.55 2.91 -3.56
C LYS A 41 12.51 2.15 -4.48
N HIS A 42 13.52 1.50 -3.91
CA HIS A 42 14.44 0.71 -4.71
C HIS A 42 13.82 -0.58 -5.28
N GLU A 43 12.89 -1.23 -4.56
CA GLU A 43 12.14 -2.36 -5.09
C GLU A 43 11.29 -1.96 -6.29
N LEU A 44 10.61 -0.82 -6.22
CA LEU A 44 9.87 -0.23 -7.35
C LEU A 44 10.79 -0.01 -8.56
N GLN A 45 11.98 0.55 -8.34
CA GLN A 45 12.99 0.73 -9.40
C GLN A 45 13.42 -0.61 -10.02
N ASN A 46 13.60 -1.65 -9.19
CA ASN A 46 13.94 -2.98 -9.68
C ASN A 46 12.81 -3.57 -10.53
N TYR A 47 11.54 -3.42 -10.14
CA TYR A 47 10.42 -3.89 -10.96
C TYR A 47 10.35 -3.18 -12.31
N VAL A 48 10.61 -1.87 -12.38
CA VAL A 48 10.67 -1.15 -13.66
C VAL A 48 11.81 -1.68 -14.54
N ASN A 49 13.01 -1.82 -13.97
CA ASN A 49 14.21 -2.20 -14.71
C ASN A 49 14.19 -3.66 -15.18
N SER A 50 13.74 -4.58 -14.33
CA SER A 50 13.72 -6.02 -14.63
C SER A 50 12.63 -6.43 -15.62
N ASN A 51 11.57 -5.63 -15.76
CA ASN A 51 10.38 -5.98 -16.55
C ASN A 51 10.23 -5.14 -17.83
N MET A 52 11.33 -4.62 -18.39
CA MET A 52 11.33 -3.70 -19.54
C MET A 52 10.45 -4.18 -20.71
N TYR A 53 10.46 -5.48 -21.00
CA TYR A 53 9.70 -6.12 -22.10
C TYR A 53 8.59 -7.05 -21.61
N ALA A 54 8.01 -6.78 -20.44
CA ALA A 54 6.92 -7.59 -19.90
C ALA A 54 5.73 -7.70 -20.88
N PRO A 55 5.20 -8.91 -21.12
CA PRO A 55 4.04 -9.12 -22.00
C PRO A 55 2.79 -8.39 -21.48
N GLU A 56 1.93 -7.97 -22.40
CA GLU A 56 0.68 -7.34 -22.03
C GLU A 56 -0.23 -8.31 -21.24
N GLY A 57 -0.83 -7.81 -20.16
CA GLY A 57 -1.66 -8.57 -19.22
C GLY A 57 -0.89 -9.46 -18.24
N SER A 58 0.45 -9.45 -18.26
CA SER A 58 1.24 -10.30 -17.34
C SER A 58 1.42 -9.65 -15.96
N ARG A 59 1.76 -10.48 -14.94
CA ARG A 59 2.08 -9.97 -13.59
C ARG A 59 3.29 -9.03 -13.62
N GLU A 60 4.28 -9.32 -14.46
CA GLU A 60 5.46 -8.47 -14.64
C GLU A 60 5.07 -7.09 -15.20
N GLN A 61 4.10 -7.03 -16.12
CA GLN A 61 3.60 -5.75 -16.63
C GLN A 61 2.83 -4.99 -15.56
N TYR A 62 2.00 -5.66 -14.76
CA TYR A 62 1.30 -5.08 -13.62
C TYR A 62 2.27 -4.46 -12.61
N LEU A 63 3.32 -5.20 -12.22
CA LEU A 63 4.35 -4.73 -11.31
C LEU A 63 5.09 -3.52 -11.90
N LYS A 64 5.47 -3.58 -13.19
CA LYS A 64 6.13 -2.46 -13.88
C LYS A 64 5.27 -1.22 -13.93
N ARG A 65 4.00 -1.33 -14.34
CA ARG A 65 3.09 -0.19 -14.51
C ARG A 65 2.85 0.52 -13.18
N GLY A 66 2.48 -0.23 -12.14
CA GLY A 66 2.26 0.35 -10.81
C GLY A 66 3.54 0.97 -10.26
N SER A 67 4.68 0.29 -10.40
CA SER A 67 5.97 0.82 -9.93
C SER A 67 6.36 2.11 -10.64
N GLN A 68 6.17 2.19 -11.95
CA GLN A 68 6.49 3.40 -12.72
C GLN A 68 5.64 4.58 -12.26
N ARG A 69 4.31 4.39 -12.12
CA ARG A 69 3.41 5.47 -11.65
C ARG A 69 3.80 5.98 -10.27
N VAL A 70 4.16 5.07 -9.35
CA VAL A 70 4.61 5.46 -8.01
C VAL A 70 5.92 6.24 -8.07
N LEU A 71 6.90 5.78 -8.85
CA LEU A 71 8.18 6.48 -8.98
C LEU A 71 8.02 7.86 -9.62
N ASP A 72 7.21 7.96 -10.68
CA ASP A 72 6.93 9.24 -11.35
C ASP A 72 6.36 10.27 -10.36
N HIS A 73 5.56 9.83 -9.37
CA HIS A 73 5.03 10.70 -8.34
C HIS A 73 5.99 10.94 -7.17
N VAL A 74 6.69 9.92 -6.68
CA VAL A 74 7.64 10.04 -5.55
C VAL A 74 8.90 10.83 -5.92
N ASP A 75 9.31 10.82 -7.19
CA ASP A 75 10.46 11.58 -7.69
C ASP A 75 10.10 13.01 -8.13
N ASP A 76 8.82 13.40 -8.06
CA ASP A 76 8.39 14.77 -8.31
C ASP A 76 8.69 15.67 -7.10
N ASP A 77 9.46 16.75 -7.30
CA ASP A 77 9.80 17.72 -6.26
C ASP A 77 8.57 18.41 -5.64
N SER A 78 7.43 18.40 -6.34
CA SER A 78 6.14 18.94 -5.86
C SER A 78 5.26 17.91 -5.15
N SER A 79 5.72 16.65 -5.09
CA SER A 79 5.00 15.57 -4.42
C SER A 79 4.75 15.88 -2.95
N SER A 80 3.56 15.51 -2.48
CA SER A 80 3.25 15.51 -1.05
C SER A 80 3.77 14.26 -0.34
N TRP A 81 4.36 13.31 -1.09
CA TRP A 81 4.87 12.06 -0.55
C TRP A 81 6.32 12.21 -0.11
N SER A 82 6.71 11.39 0.85
CA SER A 82 8.07 11.36 1.36
C SER A 82 8.68 9.96 1.30
N CYS A 83 10.01 9.93 1.23
CA CYS A 83 10.78 8.69 1.16
C CYS A 83 11.84 8.69 2.27
N VAL A 84 11.53 8.07 3.41
CA VAL A 84 12.48 8.02 4.54
C VAL A 84 13.63 7.06 4.27
N THR A 85 14.82 7.42 4.71
CA THR A 85 16.02 6.58 4.54
C THR A 85 16.13 5.59 5.69
N VAL A 86 16.09 4.29 5.38
CA VAL A 86 16.28 3.21 6.35
C VAL A 86 17.70 2.64 6.28
N VAL A 87 18.42 2.66 7.41
CA VAL A 87 19.79 2.15 7.54
C VAL A 87 19.98 1.38 8.86
N PRO A 88 20.64 0.20 8.87
CA PRO A 88 21.23 -0.49 7.72
C PRO A 88 20.16 -1.06 6.79
N ARG A 89 20.42 -0.94 5.48
CA ARG A 89 19.47 -1.32 4.44
C ARG A 89 19.16 -2.84 4.50
N PRO A 90 17.90 -3.25 4.69
CA PRO A 90 17.49 -4.65 4.56
C PRO A 90 17.72 -5.22 3.15
N HIS A 91 17.86 -6.53 3.08
CA HIS A 91 18.07 -7.30 1.85
C HIS A 91 17.25 -8.59 1.87
N GLY A 92 16.89 -9.11 0.70
CA GLY A 92 16.12 -10.35 0.56
C GLY A 92 14.78 -10.10 -0.08
N LEU A 93 13.91 -11.13 -0.03
CA LEU A 93 12.56 -11.06 -0.61
C LEU A 93 11.64 -10.13 0.19
N ASP A 94 11.83 -10.05 1.50
CA ASP A 94 10.99 -9.26 2.41
C ASP A 94 11.66 -7.93 2.81
N ALA A 95 12.54 -7.39 1.95
CA ALA A 95 13.36 -6.23 2.30
C ALA A 95 12.50 -4.97 2.54
N GLY A 96 11.45 -4.76 1.73
CA GLY A 96 10.43 -3.73 1.93
C GLY A 96 9.79 -3.85 3.31
N GLU A 97 9.25 -5.01 3.67
CA GLU A 97 8.56 -5.22 4.93
C GLU A 97 9.49 -5.10 6.14
N GLU A 98 10.72 -5.60 6.04
CA GLU A 98 11.73 -5.41 7.08
C GLU A 98 12.13 -3.94 7.24
N SER A 99 12.12 -3.16 6.16
CA SER A 99 12.39 -1.72 6.24
C SER A 99 11.30 -0.95 6.97
N LEU A 100 10.03 -1.35 6.79
CA LEU A 100 8.90 -0.80 7.54
C LEU A 100 9.03 -1.14 9.03
N LYS A 101 9.40 -2.37 9.38
CA LYS A 101 9.62 -2.78 10.79
C LYS A 101 10.72 -1.95 11.45
N GLN A 102 11.84 -1.73 10.76
CA GLN A 102 12.93 -0.90 11.26
C GLN A 102 12.47 0.53 11.50
N GLU A 103 11.80 1.14 10.51
CA GLU A 103 11.26 2.49 10.60
C GLU A 103 10.27 2.63 11.77
N LEU A 104 9.35 1.68 11.95
CA LEU A 104 8.39 1.68 13.06
C LEU A 104 9.05 1.45 14.43
N SER A 105 10.15 0.70 14.49
CA SER A 105 10.87 0.48 15.75
C SER A 105 11.47 1.77 16.29
N GLU A 106 11.94 2.64 15.39
CA GLU A 106 12.62 3.90 15.74
C GLU A 106 11.66 5.09 15.81
N HIS A 107 10.59 5.06 15.01
CA HIS A 107 9.76 6.23 14.73
C HIS A 107 8.25 5.95 14.73
N GLY A 108 7.80 4.86 15.36
CA GLY A 108 6.40 4.44 15.40
C GLY A 108 5.40 5.56 15.76
N ASP A 109 5.75 6.44 16.70
CA ASP A 109 4.93 7.59 17.12
C ASP A 109 4.59 8.60 15.99
N SER A 110 5.27 8.51 14.85
CA SER A 110 5.02 9.38 13.69
C SER A 110 3.87 8.89 12.81
N TYR A 111 3.44 7.64 12.99
CA TYR A 111 2.51 6.96 12.10
C TYR A 111 1.20 6.64 12.81
N GLN A 112 0.11 6.62 12.03
CA GLN A 112 -1.21 6.16 12.46
C GLN A 112 -1.67 4.95 11.64
N VAL A 113 -1.20 4.84 10.39
CA VAL A 113 -1.60 3.78 9.47
C VAL A 113 -0.36 3.23 8.78
N VAL A 114 -0.28 1.90 8.70
CA VAL A 114 0.71 1.19 7.87
C VAL A 114 -0.04 0.29 6.89
N SER A 115 0.15 0.55 5.59
CA SER A 115 -0.50 -0.18 4.51
C SER A 115 0.47 -1.13 3.82
N LEU A 116 0.13 -2.42 3.82
CA LEU A 116 0.90 -3.46 3.14
C LEU A 116 0.01 -4.66 2.77
N LEU A 117 0.38 -5.33 1.67
CA LEU A 117 -0.38 -6.44 1.12
C LEU A 117 -0.22 -7.72 1.97
N ASP A 118 1.04 -8.07 2.27
CA ASP A 118 1.40 -9.40 2.79
C ASP A 118 0.81 -9.67 4.17
N GLY A 119 0.03 -10.76 4.28
CA GLY A 119 -0.68 -11.10 5.51
C GLY A 119 0.25 -11.55 6.65
N ALA A 120 1.39 -12.19 6.33
CA ALA A 120 2.35 -12.61 7.34
C ALA A 120 3.13 -11.41 7.90
N ALA A 121 3.53 -10.49 7.03
CA ALA A 121 4.13 -9.22 7.38
C ALA A 121 3.17 -8.35 8.20
N ARG A 122 1.89 -8.21 7.80
CA ARG A 122 0.87 -7.53 8.61
C ARG A 122 0.79 -8.08 10.03
N ARG A 123 0.76 -9.40 10.19
CA ARG A 123 0.76 -10.04 11.52
C ARG A 123 2.06 -9.76 12.28
N SER A 124 3.20 -9.77 11.61
CA SER A 124 4.49 -9.50 12.23
C SER A 124 4.62 -8.05 12.69
N ILE A 125 4.19 -7.09 11.86
CA ILE A 125 4.23 -5.66 12.18
C ILE A 125 3.23 -5.36 13.30
N ARG A 126 2.03 -5.96 13.28
CA ARG A 126 1.05 -5.77 14.35
C ARG A 126 1.60 -6.18 15.72
N ARG A 127 2.30 -7.32 15.81
CA ARG A 127 2.97 -7.73 17.05
C ARG A 127 4.02 -6.71 17.51
N LEU A 128 4.80 -6.17 16.58
CA LEU A 128 5.80 -5.14 16.89
C LEU A 128 5.14 -3.85 17.42
N VAL A 129 4.06 -3.41 16.77
CA VAL A 129 3.27 -2.25 17.21
C VAL A 129 2.68 -2.49 18.61
N ASP A 130 2.09 -3.66 18.84
CA ASP A 130 1.52 -4.05 20.14
C ASP A 130 2.59 -4.11 21.24
N ASP A 131 3.76 -4.70 20.95
CA ASP A 131 4.88 -4.83 21.90
C ASP A 131 5.46 -3.47 22.31
N HIS A 132 5.42 -2.49 21.41
CA HIS A 132 5.85 -1.12 21.67
C HIS A 132 4.73 -0.23 22.25
N GLY A 133 3.47 -0.69 22.22
CA GLY A 133 2.31 0.07 22.70
C GLY A 133 1.91 1.24 21.79
N TYR A 134 2.24 1.17 20.49
CA TYR A 134 1.82 2.18 19.53
C TYR A 134 0.36 1.96 19.10
N ASP A 135 -0.35 3.06 18.83
CA ASP A 135 -1.72 3.03 18.31
C ASP A 135 -1.70 3.20 16.78
N ILE A 136 -1.38 2.11 16.07
CA ILE A 136 -1.17 2.11 14.62
C ILE A 136 -2.03 1.04 13.97
N ASP A 137 -2.84 1.46 12.99
CA ASP A 137 -3.66 0.56 12.18
C ASP A 137 -2.82 -0.11 11.09
N ILE A 138 -2.73 -1.44 11.17
CA ILE A 138 -2.05 -2.26 10.17
C ILE A 138 -3.08 -2.80 9.18
N VAL A 139 -3.12 -2.20 7.99
CA VAL A 139 -4.19 -2.37 6.99
C VAL A 139 -3.63 -2.86 5.66
N GLY A 140 -4.52 -3.27 4.75
CA GLY A 140 -4.15 -3.56 3.37
C GLY A 140 -4.45 -2.38 2.42
N PRO A 141 -4.02 -2.48 1.15
CA PRO A 141 -4.04 -1.37 0.20
C PRO A 141 -5.40 -0.73 -0.03
N GLN A 142 -6.48 -1.52 -0.03
CA GLN A 142 -7.86 -1.03 -0.14
C GLN A 142 -8.24 0.03 0.91
N TYR A 143 -7.56 0.08 2.06
CA TYR A 143 -7.79 1.13 3.04
C TYR A 143 -7.43 2.52 2.49
N LEU A 144 -6.47 2.61 1.56
CA LEU A 144 -6.12 3.86 0.91
C LEU A 144 -7.25 4.38 0.01
N LEU A 145 -7.99 3.48 -0.64
CA LEU A 145 -9.23 3.84 -1.35
C LEU A 145 -10.33 4.24 -0.37
N TYR A 146 -10.41 3.57 0.78
CA TYR A 146 -11.37 3.92 1.82
C TYR A 146 -11.13 5.35 2.34
N VAL A 147 -9.88 5.77 2.53
CA VAL A 147 -9.57 7.16 2.91
C VAL A 147 -10.11 8.15 1.87
N LEU A 148 -10.00 7.86 0.57
CA LEU A 148 -10.59 8.73 -0.46
C LEU A 148 -12.11 8.78 -0.36
N PHE A 149 -12.75 7.63 -0.14
CA PHE A 149 -14.20 7.54 0.01
C PHE A 149 -14.71 8.29 1.26
N ASP A 150 -14.06 8.08 2.40
CA ASP A 150 -14.40 8.72 3.68
C ASP A 150 -14.24 10.24 3.65
N ASN A 151 -13.33 10.73 2.79
CA ASN A 151 -13.14 12.16 2.52
C ASN A 151 -13.99 12.69 1.34
N GLU A 152 -14.97 11.92 0.86
CA GLU A 152 -15.89 12.28 -0.23
C GLU A 152 -15.18 12.60 -1.57
N LEU A 153 -13.97 12.08 -1.77
CA LEU A 153 -13.17 12.30 -2.99
C LEU A 153 -13.52 11.31 -4.11
N ILE A 154 -14.05 10.15 -3.74
CA ILE A 154 -14.60 9.15 -4.67
C ILE A 154 -15.96 8.69 -4.17
N SER A 155 -16.80 8.21 -5.08
CA SER A 155 -18.10 7.61 -4.75
C SER A 155 -17.95 6.23 -4.13
N LYS A 156 -19.02 5.77 -3.47
CA LYS A 156 -19.12 4.39 -2.95
C LYS A 156 -18.93 3.34 -4.05
N ALA A 157 -19.48 3.59 -5.25
CA ALA A 157 -19.35 2.68 -6.39
C ALA A 157 -17.88 2.56 -6.81
N GLU A 158 -17.19 3.68 -7.02
CA GLU A 158 -15.77 3.70 -7.39
C GLU A 158 -14.90 3.00 -6.33
N PHE A 159 -15.17 3.25 -5.04
CA PHE A 159 -14.49 2.57 -3.95
C PHE A 159 -14.69 1.05 -3.98
N CYS A 160 -15.94 0.59 -4.07
CA CYS A 160 -16.26 -0.83 -4.03
C CYS A 160 -15.73 -1.56 -5.26
N GLU A 161 -15.93 -1.02 -6.46
CA GLU A 161 -15.48 -1.62 -7.72
C GLU A 161 -13.95 -1.73 -7.77
N ALA A 162 -13.23 -0.67 -7.41
CA ALA A 162 -11.77 -0.68 -7.38
C ALA A 162 -11.21 -1.65 -6.33
N SER A 163 -11.84 -1.73 -5.16
CA SER A 163 -11.48 -2.72 -4.13
C SER A 163 -11.70 -4.14 -4.65
N GLY A 164 -12.83 -4.41 -5.30
CA GLY A 164 -13.13 -5.72 -5.89
C GLY A 164 -12.17 -6.10 -7.02
N GLU A 165 -11.81 -5.17 -7.90
CA GLU A 165 -10.81 -5.39 -8.95
C GLU A 165 -9.42 -5.67 -8.37
N MET A 166 -9.03 -4.96 -7.31
CA MET A 166 -7.76 -5.21 -6.62
C MET A 166 -7.70 -6.61 -6.03
N ILE A 167 -8.76 -7.06 -5.33
CA ILE A 167 -8.87 -8.41 -4.77
C ILE A 167 -8.71 -9.47 -5.88
N ARG A 168 -9.41 -9.28 -7.02
CA ARG A 168 -9.33 -10.21 -8.16
C ARG A 168 -7.94 -10.23 -8.79
N THR A 169 -7.34 -9.06 -9.01
CA THR A 169 -6.02 -8.90 -9.64
C THR A 169 -4.90 -9.49 -8.80
N GLU A 170 -5.00 -9.36 -7.47
CA GLU A 170 -4.05 -9.97 -6.54
C GLU A 170 -4.33 -11.47 -6.30
N GLY A 171 -5.38 -12.02 -6.92
CA GLY A 171 -5.71 -13.45 -6.83
C GLY A 171 -6.16 -13.88 -5.43
N TRP A 172 -6.70 -12.96 -4.64
CA TRP A 172 -7.14 -13.22 -3.27
C TRP A 172 -8.46 -13.96 -3.26
N THR A 173 -8.38 -15.29 -3.21
CA THR A 173 -9.55 -16.19 -3.31
C THR A 173 -9.85 -16.93 -2.00
N GLY A 174 -8.98 -16.84 -1.00
CA GLY A 174 -9.16 -17.50 0.30
C GLY A 174 -10.01 -16.66 1.26
N TYR A 175 -10.93 -17.29 1.98
CA TYR A 175 -11.79 -16.67 3.00
C TYR A 175 -11.04 -15.72 3.95
N GLU A 176 -9.95 -16.20 4.57
CA GLU A 176 -9.14 -15.39 5.48
C GLU A 176 -8.45 -14.23 4.76
N VAL A 177 -8.08 -14.41 3.49
CA VAL A 177 -7.42 -13.36 2.71
C VAL A 177 -8.41 -12.24 2.38
N VAL A 178 -9.60 -12.59 1.90
CA VAL A 178 -10.68 -11.63 1.60
C VAL A 178 -11.14 -10.90 2.86
N LYS A 179 -11.39 -11.63 3.95
CA LYS A 179 -11.73 -11.02 5.25
C LYS A 179 -10.65 -10.03 5.72
N ASN A 180 -9.37 -10.38 5.58
CA ASN A 180 -8.27 -9.49 5.95
C ASN A 180 -8.08 -8.33 4.96
N ALA A 181 -8.56 -8.44 3.71
CA ALA A 181 -8.61 -7.30 2.80
C ALA A 181 -9.63 -6.27 3.30
N TRP A 182 -10.82 -6.71 3.73
CA TRP A 182 -11.83 -5.78 4.25
C TRP A 182 -11.64 -5.34 5.70
N ALA A 183 -10.55 -5.77 6.35
CA ALA A 183 -10.25 -5.39 7.72
C ALA A 183 -10.12 -3.85 7.84
N SER A 184 -10.76 -3.28 8.86
CA SER A 184 -10.82 -1.84 9.13
C SER A 184 -11.60 -1.01 8.11
N ILE A 185 -12.39 -1.62 7.22
CA ILE A 185 -13.26 -0.92 6.26
C ILE A 185 -14.73 -1.15 6.65
N PRO A 186 -15.43 -0.14 7.20
CA PRO A 186 -16.82 -0.25 7.63
C PRO A 186 -17.82 0.04 6.48
N VAL A 187 -17.55 -0.46 5.27
CA VAL A 187 -18.35 -0.17 4.07
C VAL A 187 -18.99 -1.45 3.52
N ASP A 188 -20.31 -1.42 3.35
CA ASP A 188 -21.06 -2.50 2.70
C ASP A 188 -21.03 -2.35 1.18
N CYS A 189 -20.27 -3.21 0.50
CA CYS A 189 -20.15 -3.24 -0.96
C CYS A 189 -21.03 -4.30 -1.65
N SER A 190 -21.99 -4.91 -0.94
CA SER A 190 -22.84 -5.99 -1.47
C SER A 190 -23.70 -5.61 -2.68
N GLU A 191 -23.96 -4.32 -2.88
CA GLU A 191 -24.66 -3.83 -4.08
C GLU A 191 -23.80 -3.88 -5.35
N PHE A 192 -22.47 -3.84 -5.20
CA PHE A 192 -21.52 -3.68 -6.31
C PHE A 192 -20.71 -4.95 -6.61
N LEU A 193 -20.58 -5.85 -5.62
CA LEU A 193 -19.65 -6.96 -5.66
C LEU A 193 -20.33 -8.30 -5.41
N ASP A 194 -19.76 -9.36 -5.97
CA ASP A 194 -20.18 -10.74 -5.72
C ASP A 194 -19.75 -11.22 -4.32
N ASP A 195 -20.51 -12.16 -3.73
CA ASP A 195 -20.25 -12.72 -2.39
C ASP A 195 -18.83 -13.31 -2.23
N GLU A 196 -18.19 -13.78 -3.32
CA GLU A 196 -16.85 -14.38 -3.29
C GLU A 196 -15.73 -13.39 -2.92
N ILE A 197 -15.97 -12.09 -3.10
CA ILE A 197 -14.99 -11.03 -2.84
C ILE A 197 -15.43 -10.09 -1.72
N LEU A 198 -16.55 -10.37 -1.06
CA LEU A 198 -17.03 -9.64 0.11
C LEU A 198 -16.53 -10.26 1.42
N PRO A 199 -16.44 -9.48 2.51
CA PRO A 199 -16.27 -10.09 3.81
C PRO A 199 -17.53 -10.90 4.16
N PRO A 200 -17.38 -12.05 4.82
CA PRO A 200 -18.48 -12.91 5.26
C PRO A 200 -19.36 -12.27 6.34
#